data_AF-A0A7X8PEW8-F1
#
_entry.id   AF-A0A7X8PEW8-F1
#
_cell.length_a   1.000
_cell.length_b   1.000
_cell.length_c   1.000
_cell.angle_alpha   90.00
_cell.angle_beta   90.00
_cell.angle_gamma   90.00
#
_symmetry.space_group_name_H-M   'P 1'
#
loop_
_entity.id
_entity.type
_entity.pdbx_description
1 polymer ?
#
loop_
_entity_poly.entity_id
_entity_poly.type
_entity_poly.pdbx_seq_one_letter_code
_entity_poly.pdbx_strand_id
1 'polypeptide(L)'
;MAIRIALSGAGHDVAEASDGAEGLAKARGSKFDLIITDLNMPNMNGLEMIREIRKLPIQAGTPIIFLTTESDDAMKQEAKTAGATGWLVKPFVADHLLKVTRKVLGA
;
A
#
# COMPACT_ATOMS: atom_id res chain seq x y z
N MET A 1 -5.58 -11.20 5.57
CA MET A 1 -5.48 -11.89 6.88
C MET A 1 -4.07 -11.89 7.49
N ALA A 2 -3.02 -12.42 6.83
CA ALA A 2 -1.66 -12.45 7.41
C ALA A 2 -1.05 -11.05 7.67
N ILE A 3 -1.32 -10.08 6.79
CA ILE A 3 -0.81 -8.71 6.89
C ILE A 3 -1.34 -7.99 8.13
N ARG A 4 -2.67 -8.03 8.34
CA ARG A 4 -3.31 -7.41 9.52
C ARG A 4 -2.75 -7.97 10.81
N ILE A 5 -2.63 -9.28 10.92
CA ILE A 5 -2.14 -9.93 12.14
C ILE A 5 -0.70 -9.49 12.43
N ALA A 6 0.17 -9.44 11.41
CA ALA A 6 1.54 -8.98 11.57
C ALA A 6 1.64 -7.52 12.03
N LEU A 7 0.87 -6.62 11.41
CA LEU A 7 0.89 -5.19 11.71
C LEU A 7 0.24 -4.86 13.06
N SER A 8 -0.93 -5.44 13.33
CA SER A 8 -1.63 -5.30 14.61
C SER A 8 -0.83 -5.91 15.77
N GLY A 9 -0.18 -7.06 15.55
CA GLY A 9 0.73 -7.66 16.51
C GLY A 9 1.97 -6.82 16.81
N ALA A 10 2.36 -5.93 15.89
CA ALA A 10 3.41 -4.94 16.11
C ALA A 10 2.91 -3.64 16.76
N GLY A 11 1.63 -3.54 17.13
CA GLY A 11 1.04 -2.38 17.79
C GLY A 11 0.56 -1.27 16.85
N HIS A 12 0.46 -1.54 15.54
CA HIS A 12 -0.07 -0.58 14.58
C HIS A 12 -1.60 -0.64 14.50
N ASP A 13 -2.24 0.50 14.26
CA ASP A 13 -3.65 0.56 13.89
C ASP A 13 -3.81 0.22 12.40
N VAL A 14 -4.67 -0.74 12.08
CA VAL A 14 -4.79 -1.33 10.75
C VAL A 14 -6.22 -1.22 10.26
N ALA A 15 -6.44 -0.40 9.24
CA ALA A 15 -7.68 -0.39 8.48
C ALA A 15 -7.57 -1.35 7.29
N GLU A 16 -8.47 -2.33 7.21
CA GLU A 16 -8.59 -3.21 6.02
C GLU A 16 -9.58 -2.62 5.02
N ALA A 17 -9.36 -2.85 3.73
CA ALA A 17 -10.30 -2.55 2.66
C ALA A 17 -10.44 -3.78 1.77
N SER A 18 -11.65 -4.01 1.26
CA SER A 18 -11.98 -5.19 0.44
C SER A 18 -11.59 -5.00 -1.03
N ASP A 19 -11.52 -3.75 -1.48
CA ASP A 19 -11.11 -3.37 -2.83
C ASP A 19 -10.46 -1.96 -2.85
N GLY A 20 -9.96 -1.56 -4.02
CA GLY A 20 -9.32 -0.26 -4.21
C GLY A 20 -10.26 0.94 -4.03
N ALA A 21 -11.56 0.78 -4.28
CA ALA A 21 -12.53 1.87 -4.13
C ALA A 21 -12.84 2.13 -2.65
N GLU A 22 -13.02 1.08 -1.85
CA GLU A 22 -13.17 1.17 -0.40
C GLU A 22 -11.89 1.74 0.24
N GLY A 23 -10.72 1.28 -0.21
CA GLY A 23 -9.43 1.80 0.23
C GLY A 23 -9.28 3.29 -0.06
N LEU A 24 -9.65 3.72 -1.27
CA LEU A 24 -9.65 5.14 -1.66
C LEU A 24 -10.62 5.96 -0.81
N ALA A 25 -11.84 5.46 -0.57
CA ALA A 25 -12.83 6.14 0.26
C ALA A 25 -12.32 6.38 1.69
N LYS A 26 -11.65 5.37 2.28
CA LYS A 26 -11.00 5.51 3.60
C LYS A 26 -9.85 6.51 3.56
N ALA A 27 -9.00 6.45 2.55
CA ALA A 27 -7.89 7.39 2.37
C ALA A 27 -8.34 8.85 2.16
N ARG A 28 -9.57 9.06 1.68
CA ARG A 28 -10.21 10.39 1.58
C ARG A 28 -10.72 10.91 2.93
N GLY A 29 -11.25 10.02 3.78
CA GLY A 29 -11.83 10.40 5.07
C GLY A 29 -10.82 10.51 6.22
N SER A 30 -9.65 9.88 6.11
CA SER A 30 -8.66 9.87 7.17
C SER A 30 -7.24 9.83 6.62
N LYS A 31 -6.31 10.48 7.31
CA LYS A 31 -4.87 10.41 6.98
C LYS A 31 -4.30 9.08 7.45
N PHE A 32 -3.51 8.43 6.60
CA PHE A 32 -2.75 7.24 6.95
C PHE A 32 -1.26 7.54 6.90
N ASP A 33 -0.49 6.89 7.78
CA ASP A 33 0.98 6.99 7.77
C ASP A 33 1.62 5.99 6.80
N LEU A 34 0.91 4.92 6.47
CA LEU A 34 1.34 3.94 5.47
C LEU A 34 0.12 3.33 4.78
N ILE A 35 0.20 3.19 3.46
CA ILE A 35 -0.83 2.53 2.65
C ILE A 35 -0.20 1.33 1.96
N ILE A 36 -0.83 0.17 2.12
CA ILE A 36 -0.41 -1.07 1.46
C ILE A 36 -1.57 -1.53 0.58
N THR A 37 -1.32 -1.65 -0.72
CA THR A 37 -2.33 -2.11 -1.70
C THR A 37 -1.82 -3.28 -2.52
N ASP A 38 -2.69 -4.19 -2.91
CA ASP A 38 -2.38 -5.21 -3.92
C ASP A 38 -2.48 -4.59 -5.31
N LEU A 39 -1.75 -5.15 -6.28
CA LEU A 39 -1.93 -4.83 -7.69
C LEU A 39 -3.21 -5.51 -8.21
N ASN A 40 -3.34 -6.81 -7.97
CA ASN A 40 -4.46 -7.59 -8.46
C ASN A 40 -5.64 -7.49 -7.49
N MET A 41 -6.48 -6.47 -7.69
CA MET A 41 -7.76 -6.33 -7.00
C MET A 41 -8.92 -6.32 -8.00
N PRO A 42 -10.07 -6.93 -7.66
CA PRO A 42 -11.29 -6.79 -8.43
C PRO A 42 -11.80 -5.34 -8.38
N ASN A 43 -12.51 -4.91 -9.42
CA ASN A 43 -13.11 -3.58 -9.60
C ASN A 43 -12.14 -2.42 -9.86
N MET A 44 -11.18 -2.17 -8.97
CA MET A 44 -10.25 -1.05 -9.07
C MET A 44 -8.81 -1.50 -8.87
N ASN A 45 -7.97 -1.22 -9.86
CA ASN A 45 -6.58 -1.67 -9.86
C ASN A 45 -5.76 -0.86 -8.83
N GLY A 46 -4.81 -1.50 -8.15
CA GLY A 46 -3.98 -0.84 -7.13
C GLY A 46 -3.25 0.39 -7.64
N LEU A 47 -2.83 0.38 -8.91
CA LEU A 47 -2.19 1.52 -9.57
C LEU A 47 -3.13 2.73 -9.71
N GLU A 48 -4.39 2.50 -10.07
CA GLU A 48 -5.39 3.56 -10.17
C GLU A 48 -5.68 4.15 -8.78
N MET A 49 -5.78 3.29 -7.77
CA MET A 49 -5.96 3.72 -6.38
C MET A 49 -4.81 4.61 -5.93
N ILE A 50 -3.56 4.24 -6.24
CA ILE A 50 -2.38 5.05 -5.92
C ILE A 50 -2.47 6.43 -6.60
N ARG A 51 -2.81 6.49 -7.89
CA ARG A 51 -2.95 7.76 -8.62
C ARG A 51 -4.02 8.64 -7.99
N GLU A 52 -5.17 8.08 -7.62
CA GLU A 52 -6.25 8.81 -6.96
C GLU A 52 -5.85 9.30 -5.57
N ILE A 53 -5.17 8.46 -4.78
CA ILE A 53 -4.67 8.82 -3.45
C ILE A 53 -3.64 9.94 -3.55
N ARG A 54 -2.79 9.94 -4.57
CA ARG A 54 -1.81 11.00 -4.81
C ARG A 54 -2.42 12.34 -5.19
N LYS A 55 -3.66 12.35 -5.71
CA LYS A 55 -4.43 13.60 -5.90
C LYS A 55 -4.96 14.17 -4.58
N LEU A 56 -4.96 13.37 -3.49
CA LEU A 56 -5.47 13.80 -2.20
C LEU A 56 -4.38 14.53 -1.40
N PRO A 57 -4.56 15.81 -1.05
CA PRO A 57 -3.57 16.56 -0.27
C PRO A 57 -3.40 16.01 1.15
N ILE A 58 -4.43 15.35 1.71
CA ILE A 58 -4.36 14.70 3.02
C ILE A 58 -3.37 13.52 3.06
N GLN A 59 -3.12 12.88 1.91
CA GLN A 59 -2.16 11.78 1.75
C GLN A 59 -0.86 12.25 1.08
N ALA A 60 -0.66 13.57 0.97
CA ALA A 60 0.58 14.12 0.45
C ALA A 60 1.74 13.73 1.39
N GLY A 61 2.75 13.05 0.83
CA GLY A 61 3.88 12.53 1.61
C GLY A 61 3.67 11.16 2.26
N THR A 62 2.45 10.61 2.24
CA THR A 62 2.20 9.26 2.75
C THR A 62 2.93 8.23 1.87
N PRO A 63 3.77 7.35 2.44
CA PRO A 63 4.38 6.27 1.71
C PRO A 63 3.34 5.24 1.28
N ILE A 64 3.41 4.81 0.02
CA ILE A 64 2.51 3.78 -0.52
C ILE A 64 3.35 2.60 -0.97
N ILE A 65 3.08 1.42 -0.41
CA ILE A 65 3.68 0.15 -0.81
C ILE A 65 2.66 -0.60 -1.64
N PHE A 66 3.04 -1.01 -2.84
CA PHE A 66 2.22 -1.94 -3.61
C PHE A 66 2.77 -3.37 -3.52
N LEU A 67 1.87 -4.34 -3.46
CA LEU A 67 2.18 -5.76 -3.46
C LEU A 67 1.94 -6.30 -4.87
N THR A 68 2.92 -7.01 -5.42
CA THR A 68 2.83 -7.62 -6.76
C THR A 68 3.29 -9.07 -6.71
N THR A 69 2.75 -9.92 -7.58
CA THR A 69 3.30 -11.26 -7.84
C THR A 69 4.37 -11.23 -8.91
N GLU A 70 4.36 -10.22 -9.77
CA GLU A 70 5.27 -10.10 -10.91
C GLU A 70 6.36 -9.08 -10.61
N SER A 71 7.61 -9.45 -10.93
CA SER A 71 8.79 -8.60 -10.77
C SER A 71 9.10 -7.80 -12.02
N ASP A 72 8.11 -7.57 -12.89
CA ASP A 72 8.31 -6.90 -14.17
C ASP A 72 8.74 -5.45 -13.97
N ASP A 73 9.79 -5.05 -14.69
CA ASP A 73 10.30 -3.68 -14.63
C ASP A 73 9.30 -2.66 -15.18
N ALA A 74 8.45 -3.06 -16.13
CA ALA A 74 7.34 -2.25 -16.62
C ALA A 74 6.36 -1.89 -15.48
N MET A 75 6.01 -2.88 -14.66
CA MET A 75 5.11 -2.69 -13.51
C MET A 75 5.74 -1.79 -12.45
N LYS A 76 7.05 -1.94 -12.20
CA LYS A 76 7.80 -1.05 -11.29
C LYS A 76 7.79 0.40 -11.78
N GLN A 77 8.02 0.61 -13.07
CA GLN A 77 7.96 1.95 -13.67
C GLN A 77 6.56 2.54 -13.58
N GLU A 78 5.53 1.73 -13.84
CA GLU A 78 4.15 2.21 -13.77
C GLU A 78 3.75 2.59 -12.34
N ALA A 79 4.10 1.77 -11.35
CA ALA A 79 3.85 2.06 -9.95
C ALA A 79 4.64 3.28 -9.46
N LYS A 80 5.90 3.43 -9.87
CA LYS A 80 6.70 4.63 -9.58
C LYS A 80 6.07 5.88 -10.19
N THR A 81 5.57 5.77 -11.42
CA THR A 81 4.87 6.87 -12.12
C THR A 81 3.53 7.20 -11.48
N ALA A 82 2.82 6.19 -10.96
CA ALA A 82 1.62 6.39 -10.16
C ALA A 82 1.90 7.12 -8.84
N GLY A 83 3.15 7.07 -8.35
CA GLY A 83 3.59 7.68 -7.11
C GLY A 83 3.73 6.69 -5.95
N ALA A 84 3.90 5.39 -6.22
CA ALA A 84 4.26 4.43 -5.19
C ALA A 84 5.67 4.70 -4.63
N THR A 85 5.83 4.50 -3.32
CA THR A 85 7.11 4.69 -2.63
C THR A 85 7.94 3.41 -2.61
N GLY A 86 7.28 2.25 -2.58
CA GLY A 86 7.95 0.96 -2.56
C GLY A 86 7.09 -0.15 -3.14
N TRP A 87 7.71 -1.30 -3.37
CA TRP A 87 7.05 -2.51 -3.84
C TRP A 87 7.48 -3.71 -3.03
N LEU A 88 6.59 -4.69 -2.93
CA LEU A 88 6.88 -5.97 -2.31
C LEU A 88 6.43 -7.08 -3.26
N VAL A 89 7.35 -7.99 -3.58
CA VAL A 89 7.07 -9.14 -4.44
C VAL A 89 6.58 -10.30 -3.57
N LYS A 90 5.51 -10.97 -4.00
CA LYS A 90 5.02 -12.21 -3.40
C LYS A 90 5.81 -13.43 -3.91
N PRO A 91 6.08 -14.43 -3.07
CA PRO A 91 5.70 -14.53 -1.66
C PRO A 91 6.61 -13.70 -0.76
N PHE A 92 6.02 -12.99 0.21
CA PHE A 92 6.77 -12.26 1.23
C PHE A 92 6.39 -12.78 2.62
N VAL A 93 7.36 -12.72 3.54
CA VAL A 93 7.15 -13.07 4.96
C VAL A 93 6.74 -11.83 5.76
N ALA A 94 5.98 -12.04 6.84
CA ALA A 94 5.52 -10.97 7.73
C ALA A 94 6.66 -10.07 8.22
N ASP A 95 7.82 -10.65 8.57
CA ASP A 95 9.03 -9.92 8.95
C ASP A 95 9.51 -8.93 7.89
N HIS A 96 9.42 -9.30 6.60
CA HIS A 96 9.86 -8.45 5.51
C HIS A 96 8.93 -7.25 5.38
N LEU A 97 7.61 -7.47 5.47
CA LEU A 97 6.63 -6.40 5.49
C LEU A 97 6.86 -5.44 6.66
N LEU A 98 7.10 -5.97 7.87
CA LEU A 98 7.38 -5.16 9.07
C LEU A 98 8.67 -4.35 8.93
N LYS A 99 9.73 -4.94 8.35
CA LYS A 99 10.98 -4.22 8.07
C LYS A 99 10.77 -3.07 7.09
N VAL A 100 10.04 -3.30 6.00
CA VAL A 100 9.75 -2.24 5.03
C VAL A 100 8.88 -1.17 5.68
N THR A 101 7.82 -1.56 6.40
CA THR A 101 6.93 -0.66 7.14
C THR A 101 7.70 0.27 8.07
N ARG A 102 8.58 -0.26 8.92
CA ARG A 102 9.45 0.56 9.79
C ARG A 102 10.34 1.50 9.00
N LYS A 103 10.95 1.01 7.91
CA LYS A 103 11.83 1.81 7.06
C LYS A 103 11.13 2.98 6.39
N VAL A 104 9.90 2.82 5.91
CA VAL A 104 9.13 3.93 5.30
C VAL A 104 8.50 4.85 6.35
N LEU A 105 8.10 4.32 7.51
CA LEU A 105 7.60 5.14 8.61
C LEU A 105 8.71 5.92 9.34
N GLY A 106 9.98 5.62 9.08
CA GLY A 106 11.11 6.30 9.68
C GLY A 106 11.28 6.06 11.19
N ALA A 107 10.72 4.96 11.69
CA ALA A 107 10.76 4.55 13.09
C ALA A 107 11.84 3.50 13.38
#